data_AF-A0A2I1HX69-F1
#
_entry.id   AF-A0A2I1HX69-F1
#
_cell.length_a   1.000
_cell.length_b   1.000
_cell.length_c   1.000
_cell.angle_alpha   90.00
_cell.angle_beta   90.00
_cell.angle_gamma   90.00
#
_symmetry.space_group_name_H-M   'P 1'
#
loop_
_entity.id
_entity.type
_entity.pdbx_description
1 polymer ?
#
loop_
_entity_poly.entity_id
_entity_poly.type
_entity_poly.pdbx_seq_one_letter_code
_entity_poly.pdbx_strand_id
1 'polypeptide(L)'
;MDTVSILFQKADNRSLEPTELAGNLIKWDIHVGDGIIKLEVFKKGKLISERTENYHFPYKYINDFHDDHELIASSLFNNNDIVILLATFGILIYTFSENNKSSEKDKSIFLNYFYFMKFDEYLCSYERKKYMKILQHYKRMFSKSTLPSPNYDSFRLDGWVSD
;
A
#
# COMPACT_ATOMS: atom_id res chain seq x y z
N MET A 1 -16.91 -0.55 0.69
CA MET A 1 -16.59 -1.79 1.45
C MET A 1 -16.06 -2.89 0.55
N ASP A 2 -16.48 -2.94 -0.72
CA ASP A 2 -16.07 -3.99 -1.67
C ASP A 2 -14.60 -3.90 -2.12
N THR A 3 -14.02 -2.71 -2.23
CA THR A 3 -12.64 -2.53 -2.76
C THR A 3 -11.57 -3.21 -1.91
N VAL A 4 -11.67 -3.11 -0.58
CA VAL A 4 -10.72 -3.78 0.34
C VAL A 4 -10.92 -5.31 0.28
N SER A 5 -12.17 -5.77 0.13
CA SER A 5 -12.45 -7.20 -0.06
C SER A 5 -11.84 -7.74 -1.36
N ILE A 6 -11.93 -6.98 -2.45
CA ILE A 6 -11.30 -7.29 -3.74
C ILE A 6 -9.76 -7.33 -3.60
N LEU A 7 -9.18 -6.37 -2.86
CA LEU A 7 -7.73 -6.35 -2.56
C LEU A 7 -7.28 -7.65 -1.88
N PHE A 8 -8.02 -8.11 -0.86
CA PHE A 8 -7.73 -9.37 -0.19
C PHE A 8 -8.00 -10.62 -1.06
N GLN A 9 -8.92 -10.55 -2.01
CA GLN A 9 -9.14 -11.64 -2.98
C GLN A 9 -7.97 -11.76 -3.97
N LYS A 10 -7.44 -10.63 -4.45
CA LYS A 10 -6.23 -10.60 -5.30
C LYS A 10 -5.02 -11.19 -4.57
N ALA A 11 -4.82 -10.79 -3.32
CA ALA A 11 -3.78 -11.34 -2.46
C ALA A 11 -3.89 -12.87 -2.24
N ASP A 12 -5.11 -13.40 -2.18
CA ASP A 12 -5.39 -14.85 -2.07
C ASP A 12 -4.88 -15.61 -3.30
N ASN A 13 -5.03 -15.03 -4.49
CA ASN A 13 -4.72 -15.66 -5.77
C ASN A 13 -3.24 -15.50 -6.20
N ARG A 14 -2.42 -14.71 -5.48
CA ARG A 14 -1.02 -14.37 -5.83
C ARG A 14 -0.80 -14.10 -7.32
N SER A 15 -1.76 -13.46 -8.00
CA SER A 15 -1.44 -12.88 -9.29
C SER A 15 -0.37 -11.82 -9.04
N LEU A 16 0.80 -11.96 -9.65
CA LEU A 16 1.77 -10.86 -9.74
C LEU A 16 0.98 -9.63 -10.21
N GLU A 17 0.80 -8.67 -9.32
CA GLU A 17 0.02 -7.49 -9.68
C GLU A 17 0.79 -6.69 -10.71
N PRO A 18 0.08 -6.04 -11.63
CA PRO A 18 0.72 -5.08 -12.50
C PRO A 18 1.27 -3.92 -11.66
N THR A 19 2.53 -3.58 -11.90
CA THR A 19 3.19 -2.34 -11.44
C THR A 19 2.37 -1.10 -11.84
N GLU A 20 1.57 -1.25 -12.90
CA GLU A 20 0.73 -0.20 -13.46
C GLU A 20 -0.77 -0.45 -13.22
N LEU A 21 -1.47 0.54 -12.66
CA LEU A 21 -2.92 0.55 -12.55
C LEU A 21 -3.50 1.66 -13.43
N ALA A 22 -4.16 1.28 -14.52
CA ALA A 22 -4.82 2.23 -15.41
C ALA A 22 -6.32 2.31 -15.12
N GLY A 23 -6.81 3.53 -14.94
CA GLY A 23 -8.24 3.85 -14.93
C GLY A 23 -8.56 4.96 -15.94
N ASN A 24 -9.85 5.22 -16.16
CA ASN A 24 -10.40 6.01 -17.27
C ASN A 24 -9.57 7.22 -17.75
N LEU A 25 -8.98 8.02 -16.84
CA LEU A 25 -8.21 9.23 -17.18
C LEU A 25 -6.84 9.33 -16.50
N ILE A 26 -6.57 8.49 -15.50
CA ILE A 26 -5.37 8.55 -14.66
C ILE A 26 -4.79 7.13 -14.56
N LYS A 27 -3.48 7.04 -14.71
CA LYS A 27 -2.70 5.83 -14.52
C LYS A 27 -1.78 6.03 -13.33
N TRP A 28 -1.73 5.04 -12.45
CA TRP A 28 -0.76 4.94 -11.38
C TRP A 28 0.33 3.95 -11.79
N ASP A 29 1.56 4.30 -11.49
CA ASP A 29 2.71 3.41 -11.57
C ASP A 29 3.34 3.29 -10.18
N ILE A 30 3.47 2.07 -9.69
CA ILE A 30 3.79 1.74 -8.31
C ILE A 30 5.01 0.84 -8.30
N HIS A 31 6.13 1.37 -7.82
CA HIS A 31 7.34 0.59 -7.61
C HIS A 31 7.56 0.40 -6.12
N VAL A 32 7.72 -0.86 -5.69
CA VAL A 32 8.01 -1.24 -4.30
C VAL A 32 9.25 -2.12 -4.32
N GLY A 33 10.27 -1.72 -3.57
CA GLY A 33 11.51 -2.47 -3.41
C GLY A 33 12.58 -1.65 -2.70
N ASP A 34 13.56 -2.33 -2.11
CA ASP A 34 14.66 -1.75 -1.33
C ASP A 34 14.19 -0.86 -0.16
N GLY A 35 13.03 -1.18 0.43
CA GLY A 35 12.39 -0.37 1.47
C GLY A 35 11.79 0.95 0.96
N ILE A 36 11.72 1.14 -0.37
CA ILE A 36 11.22 2.34 -1.02
C ILE A 36 9.88 2.03 -1.69
N ILE A 37 8.89 2.91 -1.47
CA ILE A 37 7.67 2.97 -2.27
C ILE A 37 7.72 4.22 -3.12
N LYS A 38 7.69 4.03 -4.44
CA LYS A 38 7.59 5.10 -5.43
C LYS A 38 6.24 5.04 -6.13
N LEU A 39 5.53 6.16 -6.10
CA LEU A 39 4.23 6.36 -6.73
C LEU A 39 4.32 7.44 -7.78
N GLU A 40 3.95 7.12 -9.00
CA GLU A 40 3.89 8.05 -10.12
C GLU A 40 2.47 8.08 -10.68
N VAL A 41 1.96 9.28 -10.93
CA VAL A 41 0.62 9.49 -11.49
C VAL A 41 0.78 10.08 -12.87
N PHE A 42 0.16 9.42 -13.86
CA PHE A 42 0.17 9.82 -15.26
C PHE A 42 -1.24 10.19 -15.72
N LYS A 43 -1.36 11.29 -16.48
CA LYS A 43 -2.60 11.72 -17.13
C LYS A 43 -2.33 12.00 -18.59
N LYS A 44 -3.06 11.33 -19.49
CA LYS A 44 -2.84 11.39 -20.96
C LYS A 44 -1.37 11.14 -21.36
N GLY A 45 -0.69 10.23 -20.66
CA GLY A 45 0.71 9.87 -20.92
C GLY A 45 1.76 10.84 -20.38
N LYS A 46 1.38 11.89 -19.65
CA LYS A 46 2.31 12.81 -18.99
C LYS A 46 2.34 12.54 -17.49
N LEU A 47 3.55 12.47 -16.91
CA LEU A 47 3.74 12.46 -15.45
C LEU A 47 3.22 13.78 -14.87
N ILE A 48 2.34 13.68 -13.88
CA ILE A 48 1.71 14.86 -13.25
C ILE A 48 2.01 14.96 -11.75
N SER A 49 2.41 13.88 -11.10
CA SER A 49 2.82 13.86 -9.69
C SER A 49 3.65 12.62 -9.41
N GLU A 50 4.59 12.75 -8.49
CA GLU A 50 5.49 11.70 -8.03
C GLU A 50 5.61 11.82 -6.51
N ARG A 51 5.63 10.69 -5.81
CA ARG A 51 5.92 10.60 -4.38
C ARG A 51 6.79 9.39 -4.11
N THR A 52 7.88 9.60 -3.40
CA THR A 52 8.80 8.55 -2.97
C THR A 52 8.88 8.60 -1.45
N GLU A 53 8.68 7.45 -0.82
CA GLU A 53 8.75 7.30 0.63
C GLU A 53 9.61 6.10 0.99
N ASN A 54 10.42 6.27 2.03
CA ASN A 54 11.24 5.22 2.59
C ASN A 54 10.54 4.65 3.83
N TYR A 55 10.28 3.36 3.81
CA TYR A 55 9.62 2.63 4.86
C TYR A 55 10.63 1.69 5.52
N HIS A 56 11.07 2.02 6.73
CA HIS A 56 12.02 1.20 7.49
C HIS A 56 11.28 0.25 8.43
N PHE A 57 10.85 -0.91 7.92
CA PHE A 57 10.26 -1.99 8.70
C PHE A 57 11.06 -3.29 8.59
N PRO A 58 12.24 -3.36 9.25
CA PRO A 58 13.10 -4.51 9.12
C PRO A 58 12.41 -5.78 9.62
N TYR A 59 12.50 -6.84 8.82
CA TYR A 59 12.05 -8.18 9.20
C TYR A 59 13.25 -9.12 9.31
N LYS A 60 13.10 -10.16 10.13
CA LYS A 60 14.15 -11.16 10.32
C LYS A 60 14.06 -12.21 9.23
N TYR A 61 15.11 -12.34 8.43
CA TYR A 61 15.30 -13.42 7.48
C TYR A 61 16.42 -14.34 7.96
N ILE A 62 16.06 -15.52 8.47
CA ILE A 62 17.01 -16.52 9.01
C ILE A 62 17.87 -15.93 10.15
N ASN A 63 19.01 -15.30 9.81
CA ASN A 63 19.97 -14.72 10.74
C ASN A 63 20.23 -13.22 10.52
N ASP A 64 19.70 -12.62 9.43
CA ASP A 64 19.91 -11.23 9.08
C ASP A 64 18.60 -10.44 9.12
N PHE A 65 18.72 -9.10 9.19
CA PHE A 65 17.60 -8.18 9.06
C PHE A 65 17.59 -7.61 7.65
N HIS A 66 16.44 -7.72 7.01
CA HIS A 66 16.19 -7.13 5.70
C HIS A 66 15.08 -6.09 5.83
N ASP A 67 15.20 -5.04 5.05
CA ASP A 67 14.23 -3.94 5.01
C ASP A 67 13.49 -3.89 3.68
N ASP A 68 13.58 -4.98 2.91
CA ASP A 68 12.93 -5.06 1.61
C ASP A 68 11.45 -5.42 1.78
N HIS A 69 10.63 -4.90 0.87
CA HIS A 69 9.19 -5.02 0.93
C HIS A 69 8.64 -5.32 -0.44
N GLU A 70 7.59 -6.12 -0.48
CA GLU A 70 6.93 -6.50 -1.73
C GLU A 70 5.49 -5.98 -1.75
N LEU A 71 5.04 -5.59 -2.94
CA LEU A 71 3.62 -5.32 -3.20
C LEU A 71 2.88 -6.65 -3.35
N ILE A 72 1.95 -6.92 -2.44
CA ILE A 72 1.11 -8.13 -2.47
C ILE A 72 -0.10 -7.92 -3.38
N ALA A 73 -0.79 -6.79 -3.21
CA ALA A 73 -1.99 -6.47 -3.97
C ALA A 73 -2.18 -4.95 -4.09
N SER A 74 -2.84 -4.50 -5.14
CA SER A 74 -3.21 -3.09 -5.30
C SER A 74 -4.60 -2.91 -5.92
N SER A 75 -5.27 -1.81 -5.59
CA SER A 75 -6.60 -1.48 -6.12
C SER A 75 -6.82 0.02 -6.21
N LEU A 76 -7.53 0.46 -7.24
CA LEU A 76 -8.00 1.83 -7.40
C LEU A 76 -9.40 2.01 -6.79
N PHE A 77 -9.67 3.20 -6.26
CA PHE A 77 -10.95 3.60 -5.70
C PHE A 77 -11.27 5.05 -6.06
N ASN A 78 -12.54 5.45 -5.89
CA ASN A 78 -13.03 6.82 -6.09
C ASN A 78 -12.55 7.45 -7.41
N ASN A 79 -13.04 6.93 -8.53
CA ASN A 79 -12.65 7.38 -9.88
C ASN A 79 -11.14 7.31 -10.19
N ASN A 80 -10.40 6.46 -9.48
CA ASN A 80 -8.95 6.25 -9.60
C ASN A 80 -8.09 7.34 -8.97
N ASP A 81 -8.70 8.23 -8.18
CA ASP A 81 -7.97 9.24 -7.40
C ASP A 81 -7.34 8.63 -6.14
N ILE A 82 -7.87 7.49 -5.67
CA ILE A 82 -7.37 6.80 -4.47
C ILE A 82 -6.74 5.48 -4.91
N VAL A 83 -5.51 5.21 -4.44
CA VAL A 83 -4.85 3.92 -4.60
C VAL A 83 -4.68 3.27 -3.23
N ILE A 84 -5.11 2.01 -3.13
CA ILE A 84 -4.99 1.18 -1.93
C ILE A 84 -3.96 0.10 -2.24
N LEU A 85 -2.89 0.06 -1.46
CA LEU A 85 -1.79 -0.89 -1.57
C LEU A 85 -1.83 -1.83 -0.38
N LEU A 86 -1.66 -3.12 -0.63
CA LEU A 86 -1.32 -4.12 0.39
C LEU A 86 0.12 -4.52 0.15
N ALA A 87 1.01 -4.10 1.04
CA ALA A 87 2.41 -4.51 1.09
C ALA A 87 2.62 -5.54 2.21
N THR A 88 3.81 -6.14 2.26
CA THR A 88 4.22 -7.05 3.34
C THR A 88 4.08 -6.40 4.73
N PHE A 89 4.42 -5.14 4.87
CA PHE A 89 4.37 -4.46 6.17
C PHE A 89 3.00 -3.82 6.49
N GLY A 90 2.03 -3.81 5.57
CA GLY A 90 0.73 -3.20 5.85
C GLY A 90 -0.11 -2.77 4.65
N ILE A 91 -1.27 -2.17 4.95
CA ILE A 91 -2.12 -1.51 3.96
C ILE A 91 -1.80 -0.01 3.96
N LEU A 92 -1.50 0.53 2.79
CA LEU A 92 -1.31 1.97 2.56
C LEU A 92 -2.44 2.50 1.68
N ILE A 93 -3.02 3.63 2.07
CA ILE A 93 -4.07 4.30 1.30
C ILE A 93 -3.57 5.68 0.90
N TYR A 94 -3.29 5.84 -0.38
CA TYR A 94 -2.88 7.11 -0.96
C TYR A 94 -4.02 7.77 -1.71
N THR A 95 -4.00 9.09 -1.75
CA THR A 95 -4.94 9.89 -2.53
C THR A 95 -4.16 10.90 -3.35
N PHE A 96 -4.45 10.92 -4.63
CA PHE A 96 -4.03 11.95 -5.55
C PHE A 96 -5.07 13.07 -5.53
N SER A 97 -4.61 14.30 -5.32
CA SER A 97 -5.45 15.50 -5.42
C SER A 97 -4.87 16.46 -6.45
N GLU A 98 -5.71 16.82 -7.42
CA GLU A 98 -5.46 17.92 -8.35
C GLU A 98 -6.17 19.15 -7.77
N ASN A 99 -5.46 19.97 -6.99
CA ASN A 99 -6.03 21.20 -6.46
C ASN A 99 -6.35 22.15 -7.64
N ASN A 100 -7.61 22.55 -7.78
CA ASN A 100 -8.11 23.40 -8.88
C ASN A 100 -7.57 24.85 -8.86
N LYS A 101 -6.68 25.21 -7.94
CA LYS A 101 -6.09 26.57 -7.83
C LYS A 101 -4.83 26.73 -8.70
N SER A 102 -5.00 26.58 -10.01
CA SER A 102 -4.22 27.22 -11.10
C SER A 102 -2.68 27.16 -11.16
N SER A 103 -1.96 26.49 -10.27
CA SER A 103 -0.50 26.34 -10.41
C SER A 103 -0.12 24.87 -10.59
N GLU A 104 0.77 24.58 -11.55
CA GLU A 104 1.31 23.23 -11.81
C GLU A 104 1.95 22.58 -10.57
N LYS A 105 2.18 23.35 -9.49
CA LYS A 105 2.75 22.90 -8.22
C LYS A 105 1.75 22.31 -7.21
N ASP A 106 0.44 22.35 -7.48
CA ASP A 106 -0.58 21.95 -6.50
C ASP A 106 -1.07 20.48 -6.64
N LYS A 107 -0.43 19.69 -7.51
CA LYS A 107 -0.74 18.27 -7.71
C LYS A 107 0.08 17.40 -6.77
N SER A 108 -0.59 16.75 -5.84
CA SER A 108 0.09 16.03 -4.76
C SER A 108 -0.57 14.70 -4.48
N ILE A 109 0.29 13.72 -4.18
CA ILE A 109 -0.07 12.42 -3.64
C ILE A 109 0.06 12.53 -2.13
N PHE A 110 -0.94 12.08 -1.37
CA PHE A 110 -0.96 12.08 0.09
C PHE A 110 -1.18 10.67 0.61
N LEU A 111 -0.41 10.25 1.61
CA LEU A 111 -0.74 9.08 2.41
C LEU A 111 -1.85 9.49 3.39
N ASN A 112 -3.04 8.96 3.22
CA ASN A 112 -4.19 9.27 4.08
C ASN A 112 -4.29 8.32 5.27
N TYR A 113 -4.02 7.04 5.04
CA TYR A 113 -4.08 6.02 6.07
C TYR A 113 -3.00 4.98 5.86
N PHE A 114 -2.43 4.53 6.97
CA PHE A 114 -1.57 3.38 7.03
C PHE A 114 -2.07 2.42 8.11
N TYR A 115 -2.06 1.13 7.79
CA TYR A 115 -2.41 0.05 8.71
C TYR A 115 -1.30 -0.99 8.70
N PHE A 116 -0.41 -0.93 9.69
CA PHE A 116 0.68 -1.89 9.84
C PHE A 116 0.13 -3.31 10.04
N MET A 117 0.69 -4.24 9.28
CA MET A 117 0.41 -5.67 9.37
C MET A 117 1.71 -6.43 9.54
N LYS A 118 1.65 -7.48 10.35
CA LYS A 118 2.82 -8.33 10.58
C LYS A 118 2.86 -9.45 9.54
N PHE A 119 3.13 -9.13 8.27
CA PHE A 119 3.63 -10.13 7.33
C PHE A 119 5.15 -10.02 7.24
N ASP A 120 5.87 -10.92 7.90
CA ASP A 120 7.29 -11.06 7.60
C ASP A 120 7.43 -11.68 6.19
N GLU A 121 8.33 -11.17 5.34
CA GLU A 121 8.52 -11.67 3.96
C GLU A 121 8.83 -13.18 3.94
N TYR A 122 9.56 -13.64 4.96
CA TYR A 122 9.80 -15.06 5.21
C TYR A 122 8.50 -15.88 5.26
N LEU A 123 7.41 -15.34 5.82
CA LEU A 123 6.10 -16.00 5.88
C LEU A 123 5.46 -16.10 4.49
N CYS A 124 5.62 -15.08 3.65
CA CYS A 124 5.14 -15.08 2.27
C CYS A 124 5.81 -16.18 1.44
N SER A 125 7.12 -16.38 1.63
CA SER A 125 7.93 -17.27 0.81
C SER A 125 7.99 -18.73 1.32
N TYR A 126 8.11 -18.94 2.63
CA TYR A 126 8.38 -20.28 3.21
C TYR A 126 7.23 -20.85 4.05
N GLU A 127 6.49 -20.03 4.80
CA GLU A 127 5.41 -20.48 5.70
C GLU A 127 4.00 -20.18 5.16
N ARG A 128 3.70 -20.61 3.93
CA ARG A 128 2.44 -20.30 3.22
C ARG A 128 1.17 -20.51 4.06
N LYS A 129 1.10 -21.59 4.84
CA LYS A 129 -0.06 -21.87 5.71
C LYS A 129 -0.26 -20.79 6.78
N LYS A 130 0.82 -20.25 7.34
CA LYS A 130 0.77 -19.20 8.35
C LYS A 130 0.46 -17.85 7.72
N TYR A 131 1.07 -17.55 6.57
CA TYR A 131 0.70 -16.40 5.74
C TYR A 131 -0.80 -16.36 5.44
N MET A 132 -1.36 -17.46 4.93
CA MET A 132 -2.79 -17.56 4.63
C MET A 132 -3.68 -17.36 5.86
N LYS A 133 -3.28 -17.87 7.04
CA LYS A 133 -4.00 -17.63 8.31
C LYS A 133 -4.00 -16.15 8.69
N ILE A 134 -2.87 -15.48 8.56
CA ILE A 134 -2.72 -14.04 8.86
C ILE A 134 -3.54 -13.22 7.85
N LEU A 135 -3.43 -13.52 6.55
CA LEU A 135 -4.20 -12.87 5.49
C LEU A 135 -5.71 -13.01 5.73
N GLN A 136 -6.19 -14.21 6.09
CA GLN A 136 -7.60 -14.44 6.43
C GLN A 136 -8.03 -13.69 7.70
N HIS A 137 -7.15 -13.59 8.71
CA HIS A 137 -7.42 -12.81 9.91
C HIS A 137 -7.65 -11.33 9.56
N TYR A 138 -6.74 -10.73 8.80
CA TYR A 138 -6.89 -9.34 8.35
C TYR A 138 -8.09 -9.16 7.43
N LYS A 139 -8.32 -10.07 6.47
CA LYS A 139 -9.52 -10.07 5.61
C LYS A 139 -10.79 -10.00 6.45
N ARG A 140 -10.90 -10.79 7.52
CA ARG A 140 -12.06 -10.74 8.45
C ARG A 140 -12.15 -9.42 9.22
N MET A 141 -11.02 -8.85 9.66
CA MET A 141 -11.00 -7.55 10.33
C MET A 141 -11.49 -6.42 9.43
N PHE A 142 -11.00 -6.36 8.19
CA PHE A 142 -11.35 -5.32 7.21
C PHE A 142 -12.70 -5.56 6.51
N SER A 143 -13.32 -6.73 6.71
CA SER A 143 -14.69 -7.02 6.25
C SER A 143 -15.77 -6.54 7.24
N LYS A 144 -15.41 -5.94 8.38
CA LYS A 144 -16.36 -5.36 9.34
C LYS A 144 -16.81 -3.98 8.90
N SER A 145 -18.05 -3.59 9.23
CA SER A 145 -18.70 -2.35 8.80
C SER A 145 -17.92 -1.07 9.12
N THR A 146 -17.05 -1.12 10.12
CA THR A 146 -16.10 -0.07 10.48
C THR A 146 -14.67 -0.55 10.24
N LEU A 147 -13.87 0.31 9.61
CA LEU A 147 -12.43 0.08 9.48
C LEU A 147 -11.82 -0.04 10.89
N PRO A 148 -10.85 -0.97 11.10
CA PRO A 148 -10.16 -1.06 12.37
C PRO A 148 -9.40 0.24 12.64
N SER A 149 -9.29 0.64 13.91
CA SER A 149 -8.40 1.74 14.27
C SER A 149 -6.95 1.38 13.93
N PRO A 150 -6.13 2.33 13.42
CA PRO A 150 -4.70 2.11 13.22
C PRO A 150 -4.03 1.65 14.52
N ASN A 151 -3.06 0.74 14.43
CA ASN A 151 -2.30 0.25 15.58
C ASN A 151 -1.10 1.17 15.88
N TYR A 152 -0.41 0.94 17.00
CA TYR A 152 0.74 1.75 17.44
C TYR A 152 1.83 1.89 16.34
N ASP A 153 2.18 0.79 15.68
CA ASP A 153 3.16 0.79 14.58
C ASP A 153 2.67 1.57 13.36
N SER A 154 1.35 1.73 13.19
CA SER A 154 0.78 2.57 12.15
C SER A 154 1.02 4.07 12.40
N PHE A 155 1.18 4.48 13.66
CA PHE A 155 1.46 5.87 14.04
C PHE A 155 2.97 6.20 14.06
N ARG A 156 3.86 5.20 14.01
CA ARG A 156 5.31 5.42 13.98
C ARG A 156 5.80 6.12 12.70
N LEU A 157 5.02 6.08 11.62
CA LEU A 157 5.41 6.62 10.32
C LEU A 157 5.49 8.15 10.26
N ASP A 158 4.74 8.86 11.10
CA ASP A 158 4.72 10.32 11.08
C ASP A 158 5.68 10.98 12.10
N GLY A 159 6.51 10.21 12.81
CA GLY A 159 7.35 10.77 13.89
C GLY A 159 6.54 11.34 15.07
N TRP A 160 5.26 10.95 15.22
CA TRP A 160 4.38 11.41 16.30
C TRP A 160 4.68 10.79 17.66
N VAL A 161 5.54 9.77 17.71
CA VAL A 161 6.15 9.34 18.97
C VAL A 161 7.40 10.19 19.13
N SER A 162 7.22 11.43 19.63
CA SER A 162 8.33 12.17 20.21
C SER A 162 8.87 11.37 21.40
N ASP A 163 10.20 11.27 21.49
CA ASP A 163 10.95 10.66 22.60
C ASP A 163 10.47 11.13 23.99
#